data_AF-A0A2U1JJF9-F1
#
_entry.id   AF-A0A2U1JJF9-F1
#
_cell.length_a   1.000
_cell.length_b   1.000
_cell.length_c   1.000
_cell.angle_alpha   90.00
_cell.angle_beta   90.00
_cell.angle_gamma   90.00
#
_symmetry.space_group_name_H-M   'P 1'
#
loop_
_entity.id
_entity.type
_entity.pdbx_description
1 polymer ?
#
loop_
_entity_poly.entity_id
_entity_poly.type
_entity_poly.pdbx_seq_one_letter_code
_entity_poly.pdbx_strand_id
1 'polypeptide(L)'
;MPNIKCVNCEKIVIGGEYLITHDGDMVCYDCEYDGVVQYCECCDELFFDDELNHVGNDETVCDSCMNEYYTECDNCNHIGHDEDMHFDRNGECLCDNCREDYIQCYACEVFVHVENSIYNDAHGDWYCYDCAPSSIIHDYNYSPALQFFGNAEGKDYYGVELEVDLGDDYNNHEDVASSLEGWTSGELYFKEDGSLNDGFEIISQPCSFEHHMNNINWKGMLNDLRNEGYRSHDVGTCGIHVHISRKGFGQTFDEQDLNIMKLLFIVERHWDKMVAFSRRTERQLDSWAKSYVADSGMSREVICERELLETAKCAGRYYAINLNNRSTVEFRLFRGTLNINTFKATIQFVKALRDLVIDYSIEELQTMSWNGVARYLERQGYEELNRYLKQRGIEYKDVSTLSYESDRETA
;
A
#
# COMPACT_ATOMS: atom_id res chain seq x y z
N MET A 1 19.34 78.73 -33.85
CA MET A 1 19.44 77.65 -32.85
C MET A 1 20.77 77.82 -32.14
N PRO A 2 20.85 77.63 -30.82
CA PRO A 2 22.12 77.76 -30.09
C PRO A 2 23.10 76.66 -30.51
N ASN A 3 24.39 77.01 -30.54
CA ASN A 3 25.47 76.03 -30.67
C ASN A 3 25.64 75.31 -29.33
N ILE A 4 25.57 73.99 -29.32
CA ILE A 4 25.65 73.17 -28.10
C ILE A 4 26.98 72.42 -28.10
N LYS A 5 27.66 72.35 -26.95
CA LYS A 5 28.90 71.58 -26.77
C LYS A 5 28.53 70.21 -26.21
N CYS A 6 28.87 69.14 -26.91
CA CYS A 6 28.72 67.77 -26.40
C CYS A 6 29.52 67.61 -25.10
N VAL A 7 28.89 67.09 -24.04
CA VAL A 7 29.54 66.93 -22.73
C VAL A 7 30.70 65.93 -22.78
N ASN A 8 30.62 64.90 -23.63
CA ASN A 8 31.64 63.86 -23.74
C ASN A 8 32.82 64.25 -24.64
N CYS A 9 32.57 64.52 -25.94
CA CYS A 9 33.63 64.72 -26.93
C CYS A 9 33.98 66.18 -27.20
N GLU A 10 33.33 67.12 -26.50
CA GLU A 10 33.51 68.56 -26.64
C GLU A 10 33.16 69.18 -28.02
N LYS A 11 32.64 68.38 -28.95
CA LYS A 11 32.26 68.84 -30.30
C LYS A 11 31.10 69.84 -30.23
N ILE A 12 31.19 70.90 -31.04
CA ILE A 12 30.11 71.88 -31.19
C ILE A 12 29.11 71.37 -32.22
N VAL A 13 27.89 71.09 -31.76
CA VAL A 13 26.73 70.73 -32.58
C VAL A 13 26.03 72.01 -33.05
N ILE A 14 25.82 72.12 -34.37
CA ILE A 14 25.19 73.28 -35.01
C ILE A 14 23.91 72.82 -35.68
N GLY A 15 22.77 73.45 -35.36
CA GLY A 15 21.50 73.20 -36.08
C GLY A 15 20.51 72.27 -35.39
N GLY A 16 20.71 71.91 -34.11
CA GLY A 16 19.71 71.22 -33.31
C GLY A 16 19.81 69.69 -33.26
N GLU A 17 20.86 69.10 -33.79
CA GLU A 17 21.08 67.64 -33.78
C GLU A 17 21.84 67.18 -32.53
N TYR A 18 21.17 67.14 -31.37
CA TYR A 18 21.74 66.62 -30.12
C TYR A 18 20.74 65.71 -29.39
N LEU A 19 21.28 64.89 -28.51
CA LEU A 19 20.57 63.99 -27.61
C LEU A 19 20.64 64.52 -26.18
N ILE A 20 19.70 64.09 -25.33
CA ILE A 20 19.63 64.46 -23.91
C ILE A 20 19.60 63.18 -23.09
N THR A 21 20.53 63.01 -22.15
CA THR A 21 20.52 61.89 -21.21
C THR A 21 19.43 62.04 -20.15
N HIS A 22 19.18 61.00 -19.37
CA HIS A 22 18.25 61.00 -18.23
C HIS A 22 18.49 62.18 -17.28
N ASP A 23 19.74 62.46 -16.96
CA ASP A 23 20.15 63.57 -16.09
C ASP A 23 20.13 64.95 -16.76
N GLY A 24 19.79 65.01 -18.05
CA GLY A 24 19.66 66.25 -18.82
C GLY A 24 20.94 66.70 -19.53
N ASP A 25 21.97 65.86 -19.62
CA ASP A 25 23.21 66.19 -20.30
C ASP A 25 23.07 66.14 -21.83
N MET A 26 23.70 67.10 -22.52
CA MET A 26 23.62 67.21 -23.98
C MET A 26 24.77 66.47 -24.66
N VAL A 27 24.43 65.49 -25.50
CA VAL A 27 25.38 64.59 -26.18
C VAL A 27 25.17 64.67 -27.70
N CYS A 28 26.21 64.48 -28.51
CA CYS A 28 26.08 64.48 -29.98
C CYS A 28 25.84 63.06 -30.52
N TYR A 29 25.19 62.94 -31.68
CA TYR A 29 24.92 61.66 -32.35
C TYR A 29 26.18 60.82 -32.63
N ASP A 30 27.35 61.43 -32.84
CA ASP A 30 28.59 60.66 -32.98
C ASP A 30 28.92 59.86 -31.71
N CYS A 31 28.60 60.40 -30.52
CA CYS A 31 28.85 59.70 -29.25
C CYS A 31 27.86 58.56 -29.00
N GLU A 32 26.62 58.70 -29.46
CA GLU A 32 25.68 57.56 -29.51
C GLU A 32 26.20 56.49 -30.48
N TYR A 33 26.62 56.89 -31.69
CA TYR A 33 27.18 55.97 -32.68
C TYR A 33 28.44 55.25 -32.18
N ASP A 34 29.29 55.94 -31.42
CA ASP A 34 30.50 55.39 -30.81
C ASP A 34 30.22 54.57 -29.54
N GLY A 35 28.95 54.43 -29.12
CA GLY A 35 28.52 53.62 -27.97
C GLY A 35 28.76 54.26 -26.60
N VAL A 36 29.00 55.57 -26.54
CA VAL A 36 29.22 56.30 -25.28
C VAL A 36 27.93 56.45 -24.46
N VAL A 37 26.81 56.59 -25.17
CA VAL A 37 25.46 56.65 -24.59
C VAL A 37 24.57 55.65 -25.29
N GLN A 38 23.66 55.04 -24.54
CA GLN A 38 22.73 54.03 -25.03
C GLN A 38 21.35 54.23 -24.37
N TYR A 39 20.30 53.78 -25.03
CA TYR A 39 18.96 53.78 -24.46
C TYR A 39 18.81 52.59 -23.53
N CYS A 40 18.19 52.79 -22.37
CA CYS A 40 17.71 51.70 -21.53
C CYS A 40 16.58 50.98 -22.28
N GLU A 41 16.73 49.67 -22.50
CA GLU A 41 15.73 48.84 -23.22
C GLU A 41 14.37 48.75 -22.51
N CYS A 42 14.31 49.09 -21.21
CA CYS A 42 13.09 49.03 -20.41
C CYS A 42 12.30 50.35 -20.37
N CYS A 43 12.97 51.50 -20.21
CA CYS A 43 12.31 52.80 -20.06
C CYS A 43 12.47 53.75 -21.25
N ASP A 44 13.21 53.37 -22.29
CA ASP A 44 13.51 54.18 -23.48
C ASP A 44 14.22 55.52 -23.19
N GLU A 45 14.79 55.70 -22.00
CA GLU A 45 15.58 56.88 -21.65
C GLU A 45 17.08 56.67 -21.94
N LEU A 46 17.80 57.74 -22.25
CA LEU A 46 19.20 57.69 -22.69
C LEU A 46 20.15 57.84 -21.49
N PHE A 47 21.11 56.94 -21.34
CA PHE A 47 22.12 56.95 -20.25
C PHE A 47 23.53 56.89 -20.81
N PHE A 48 24.54 57.21 -20.00
CA PHE A 48 25.91 56.83 -20.32
C PHE A 48 26.07 55.31 -20.19
N ASP A 49 26.94 54.72 -21.02
CA ASP A 49 27.19 53.28 -21.03
C ASP A 49 27.62 52.73 -19.66
N ASP A 50 28.36 53.52 -18.86
CA ASP A 50 28.80 53.15 -17.51
C ASP A 50 27.71 53.26 -16.43
N GLU A 51 26.51 53.73 -16.78
CA GLU A 51 25.32 53.83 -15.92
C GLU A 51 24.28 52.72 -16.21
N LEU A 52 24.59 51.83 -17.15
CA LEU A 52 23.71 50.73 -17.56
C LEU A 52 24.25 49.37 -17.08
N ASN A 53 23.33 48.46 -16.79
CA ASN A 53 23.59 47.07 -16.43
C ASN A 53 23.29 46.15 -17.60
N HIS A 54 24.14 45.15 -17.83
CA HIS A 54 23.91 44.12 -18.84
C HIS A 54 23.02 43.01 -18.27
N VAL A 55 21.87 42.79 -18.90
CA VAL A 55 20.87 41.78 -18.49
C VAL A 55 20.69 40.66 -19.52
N GLY A 56 21.49 40.66 -20.56
CA GLY A 56 21.49 39.64 -21.61
C GLY A 56 22.76 39.72 -22.45
N ASN A 57 22.74 39.11 -23.63
CA ASN A 57 23.89 39.17 -24.53
C ASN A 57 24.10 40.56 -25.13
N ASP A 58 23.03 41.31 -25.42
CA ASP A 58 23.08 42.63 -26.06
C ASP A 58 22.08 43.64 -25.45
N GLU A 59 21.48 43.34 -24.29
CA GLU A 59 20.46 44.18 -23.64
C GLU A 59 21.03 44.90 -22.41
N THR A 60 20.76 46.20 -22.32
CA THR A 60 21.22 47.07 -21.24
C THR A 60 20.06 47.85 -20.62
N VAL A 61 20.05 47.92 -19.29
CA VAL A 61 19.01 48.63 -18.52
C VAL A 61 19.61 49.48 -17.40
N CYS A 62 18.99 50.61 -17.08
CA CYS A 62 19.44 51.47 -15.99
C CYS A 62 19.20 50.84 -14.62
N ASP A 63 19.91 51.31 -13.59
CA ASP A 63 19.79 50.82 -12.21
C ASP A 63 18.35 50.79 -11.69
N SER A 64 17.54 51.80 -12.04
CA SER A 64 16.14 51.83 -11.58
C SER A 64 15.32 50.70 -12.18
N CYS A 65 15.48 50.44 -13.49
CA CYS A 65 14.74 49.36 -14.16
C CYS A 65 15.25 47.99 -13.70
N MET A 66 16.57 47.82 -13.58
CA MET A 66 17.20 46.61 -13.06
C MET A 66 16.64 46.19 -11.69
N ASN A 67 16.47 47.15 -10.77
CA ASN A 67 15.98 46.86 -9.43
C ASN A 67 14.45 46.65 -9.34
N GLU A 68 13.68 47.13 -10.31
CA GLU A 68 12.21 47.12 -10.24
C GLU A 68 11.59 45.97 -11.05
N TYR A 69 12.26 45.54 -12.14
CA TYR A 69 11.66 44.63 -13.12
C TYR A 69 12.54 43.43 -13.51
N TYR A 70 13.73 43.29 -12.93
CA TYR A 70 14.66 42.22 -13.27
C TYR A 70 15.11 41.45 -12.03
N THR A 71 15.27 40.14 -12.19
CA THR A 71 15.73 39.23 -11.15
C THR A 71 16.81 38.28 -11.70
N GLU A 72 17.78 37.94 -10.84
CA GLU A 72 18.82 36.97 -11.14
C GLU A 72 18.36 35.55 -10.81
N CYS A 73 18.57 34.60 -11.72
CA CYS A 73 18.30 33.18 -11.53
C CYS A 73 19.27 32.57 -10.51
N ASP A 74 18.75 31.98 -9.44
CA ASP A 74 19.55 31.39 -8.35
C ASP A 74 20.41 30.19 -8.80
N ASN A 75 20.07 29.55 -9.92
CA ASN A 75 20.79 28.38 -10.44
C ASN A 75 21.90 28.72 -11.45
N CYS A 76 21.68 29.70 -12.34
CA CYS A 76 22.61 29.99 -13.44
C CYS A 76 23.11 31.44 -13.49
N ASN A 77 22.66 32.29 -12.57
CA ASN A 77 22.96 33.74 -12.51
C ASN A 77 22.53 34.52 -13.78
N HIS A 78 21.63 33.96 -14.58
CA HIS A 78 21.01 34.70 -15.68
C HIS A 78 20.05 35.74 -15.11
N ILE A 79 20.22 36.99 -15.51
CA ILE A 79 19.28 38.06 -15.19
C ILE A 79 18.19 38.07 -16.24
N GLY A 80 16.94 37.97 -15.83
CA GLY A 80 15.77 38.02 -16.70
C GLY A 80 14.76 39.03 -16.19
N HIS A 81 13.84 39.46 -17.06
CA HIS A 81 12.71 40.27 -16.64
C HIS A 81 11.77 39.42 -15.76
N ASP A 82 11.21 40.00 -14.70
CA ASP A 82 10.47 39.27 -13.66
C ASP A 82 9.29 38.43 -14.20
N GLU A 83 8.73 38.80 -15.35
CA GLU A 83 7.64 38.06 -15.99
C GLU A 83 8.08 36.72 -16.61
N ASP A 84 9.37 36.56 -16.89
CA ASP A 84 9.99 35.35 -17.46
C ASP A 84 10.68 34.49 -16.38
N MET A 85 10.47 34.85 -15.10
CA MET A 85 11.09 34.21 -13.96
C MET A 85 10.06 33.43 -13.13
N HIS A 86 10.46 32.26 -12.63
CA HIS A 86 9.62 31.38 -11.81
C HIS A 86 10.05 31.47 -10.37
N PHE A 87 9.09 31.68 -9.47
CA PHE A 87 9.35 31.79 -8.03
C PHE A 87 8.66 30.65 -7.29
N ASP A 88 9.38 30.05 -6.35
CA ASP A 88 8.82 29.09 -5.41
C ASP A 88 8.34 29.77 -4.12
N ARG A 89 7.84 28.96 -3.18
CA ARG A 89 7.34 29.46 -1.89
C ARG A 89 8.41 30.09 -0.99
N ASN A 90 9.67 29.67 -1.10
CA ASN A 90 10.78 30.21 -0.32
C ASN A 90 11.41 31.45 -0.98
N GLY A 91 10.98 31.79 -2.19
CA GLY A 91 11.52 32.88 -2.98
C GLY A 91 12.73 32.49 -3.83
N GLU A 92 12.98 31.19 -4.02
CA GLU A 92 13.96 30.72 -5.01
C GLU A 92 13.45 31.05 -6.41
N CYS A 93 14.32 31.66 -7.21
CA CYS A 93 14.02 32.20 -8.52
C CYS A 93 14.76 31.44 -9.62
N LEU A 94 14.02 30.87 -10.58
CA LEU A 94 14.59 30.15 -11.71
C LEU A 94 14.12 30.76 -13.04
N CYS A 95 15.02 30.93 -13.99
CA CYS A 95 14.65 31.26 -15.37
C CYS A 95 14.00 30.05 -16.08
N ASP A 96 13.30 30.29 -17.18
CA ASP A 96 12.63 29.26 -18.00
C ASP A 96 13.49 28.02 -18.27
N ASN A 97 14.75 28.23 -18.70
CA ASN A 97 15.64 27.12 -19.03
C ASN A 97 15.99 26.26 -17.82
N CYS A 98 16.25 26.88 -16.66
CA CYS A 98 16.56 26.12 -15.44
C CYS A 98 15.29 25.47 -14.87
N ARG A 99 14.12 26.08 -15.08
CA ARG A 99 12.85 25.57 -14.58
C ARG A 99 12.49 24.19 -15.13
N GLU A 100 12.97 23.83 -16.33
CA GLU A 100 12.72 22.52 -16.96
C GLU A 100 13.31 21.33 -16.17
N ASP A 101 14.42 21.54 -15.45
CA ASP A 101 15.09 20.49 -14.67
C ASP A 101 14.53 20.34 -13.24
N TYR A 102 13.53 21.15 -12.88
CA TYR A 102 12.95 21.20 -11.54
C TYR A 102 11.46 20.85 -11.58
N ILE A 103 10.98 20.25 -10.49
CA ILE A 103 9.57 20.08 -10.20
C ILE A 103 9.19 20.97 -9.03
N GLN A 104 7.93 21.40 -8.95
CA GLN A 104 7.40 22.05 -7.77
C GLN A 104 6.79 20.98 -6.87
N CYS A 105 7.28 20.84 -5.64
CA CYS A 105 6.72 19.88 -4.70
C CYS A 105 5.28 20.25 -4.37
N TYR A 106 4.35 19.30 -4.50
CA TYR A 106 2.94 19.54 -4.24
C TYR A 106 2.64 19.98 -2.79
N ALA A 107 3.37 19.45 -1.81
CA ALA A 107 3.09 19.74 -0.41
C ALA A 107 3.70 21.05 0.12
N CYS A 108 4.93 21.36 -0.26
CA CYS A 108 5.64 22.54 0.25
C CYS A 108 5.79 23.67 -0.75
N GLU A 109 5.44 23.46 -2.03
CA GLU A 109 5.50 24.43 -3.14
C GLU A 109 6.92 24.95 -3.43
N VAL A 110 7.95 24.25 -2.94
CA VAL A 110 9.38 24.54 -3.17
C VAL A 110 9.86 23.85 -4.44
N PHE A 111 10.81 24.46 -5.15
CA PHE A 111 11.44 23.82 -6.31
C PHE A 111 12.42 22.72 -5.88
N VAL A 112 12.38 21.60 -6.59
CA VAL A 112 13.23 20.43 -6.33
C VAL A 112 13.74 19.94 -7.66
N HIS A 113 15.05 19.75 -7.78
CA HIS A 113 15.62 19.14 -8.98
C HIS A 113 14.97 17.77 -9.23
N VAL A 114 14.68 17.42 -10.48
CA VAL A 114 13.95 16.19 -10.84
C VAL A 114 14.59 14.93 -10.25
N GLU A 115 15.92 14.87 -10.19
CA GLU A 115 16.69 13.76 -9.58
C GLU A 115 16.48 13.61 -8.07
N ASN A 116 16.05 14.67 -7.39
CA ASN A 116 15.81 14.69 -5.94
C ASN A 116 14.31 14.70 -5.59
N SER A 117 13.47 14.33 -6.56
CA SER A 117 12.03 14.28 -6.41
C SER A 117 11.50 12.85 -6.48
N ILE A 118 10.33 12.63 -5.88
CA ILE A 118 9.59 11.37 -5.94
C ILE A 118 8.24 11.67 -6.56
N TYR A 119 7.89 10.95 -7.62
CA TYR A 119 6.49 10.87 -8.06
C TYR A 119 5.76 9.87 -7.18
N ASN A 120 4.69 10.30 -6.53
CA ASN A 120 3.85 9.41 -5.74
C ASN A 120 2.62 9.04 -6.58
N ASP A 121 2.58 7.79 -7.05
CA ASP A 121 1.49 7.28 -7.90
C ASP A 121 0.13 7.33 -7.20
N ALA A 122 0.08 7.17 -5.86
CA ALA A 122 -1.17 7.19 -5.10
C ALA A 122 -1.79 8.58 -5.03
N HIS A 123 -0.97 9.63 -4.95
CA HIS A 123 -1.44 11.02 -4.95
C HIS A 123 -1.44 11.65 -6.35
N GLY A 124 -0.78 11.04 -7.33
CA GLY A 124 -0.70 11.53 -8.70
C GLY A 124 0.20 12.75 -8.90
N ASP A 125 1.06 13.06 -7.93
CA ASP A 125 1.83 14.31 -7.84
C ASP A 125 3.30 14.10 -7.47
N TRP A 126 4.12 15.13 -7.67
CA TRP A 126 5.56 15.13 -7.33
C TRP A 126 5.83 15.74 -5.96
N TYR A 127 6.73 15.11 -5.19
CA TYR A 127 7.13 15.51 -3.85
C TYR A 127 8.65 15.59 -3.71
N CYS A 128 9.14 16.46 -2.82
CA CYS A 128 10.51 16.35 -2.32
C CYS A 128 10.63 15.15 -1.36
N TYR A 129 11.84 14.64 -1.11
CA TYR A 129 12.04 13.50 -0.19
C TYR A 129 11.46 13.71 1.21
N ASP A 130 11.51 14.93 1.73
CA ASP A 130 11.00 15.23 3.08
C ASP A 130 9.47 15.34 3.13
N CYS A 131 8.84 15.70 2.01
CA CYS A 131 7.40 15.86 1.90
C CYS A 131 6.70 14.65 1.29
N ALA A 132 7.45 13.74 0.68
CA ALA A 132 6.90 12.52 0.10
C ALA A 132 6.20 11.75 1.22
N PRO A 133 4.87 11.54 1.12
CA PRO A 133 4.17 10.77 2.13
C PRO A 133 4.74 9.36 2.15
N SER A 134 5.05 8.85 3.34
CA SER A 134 5.36 7.42 3.48
C SER A 134 4.10 6.65 3.11
N SER A 135 4.16 5.83 2.05
CA SER A 135 3.07 4.91 1.73
C SER A 135 2.78 4.03 2.94
N ILE A 136 1.52 4.05 3.38
CA ILE A 136 1.02 3.19 4.44
C ILE A 136 0.76 1.79 3.88
N ILE A 137 0.42 1.72 2.58
CA ILE A 137 0.34 0.47 1.84
C ILE A 137 1.72 0.18 1.26
N HIS A 138 2.37 -0.84 1.80
CA HIS A 138 3.72 -1.21 1.38
C HIS A 138 3.72 -2.17 0.17
N ASP A 139 4.85 -2.27 -0.53
CA ASP A 139 5.01 -3.24 -1.61
C ASP A 139 4.71 -4.69 -1.17
N TYR A 140 4.33 -5.54 -2.13
CA TYR A 140 4.03 -6.97 -1.89
C TYR A 140 5.19 -7.79 -1.25
N ASN A 141 6.44 -7.33 -1.35
CA ASN A 141 7.61 -7.96 -0.72
C ASN A 141 7.93 -7.43 0.69
N TYR A 142 7.22 -6.40 1.13
CA TYR A 142 7.45 -5.81 2.45
C TYR A 142 7.22 -6.83 3.55
N SER A 143 8.12 -6.82 4.54
CA SER A 143 8.05 -7.64 5.74
C SER A 143 8.61 -6.81 6.91
N PRO A 144 7.76 -6.31 7.81
CA PRO A 144 8.23 -5.54 8.96
C PRO A 144 8.98 -6.43 9.96
N ALA A 145 9.66 -5.80 10.91
CA ALA A 145 10.14 -6.51 12.09
C ALA A 145 8.94 -7.06 12.88
N LEU A 146 8.95 -8.37 13.17
CA LEU A 146 7.83 -9.01 13.83
C LEU A 146 7.68 -8.56 15.27
N GLN A 147 6.49 -8.08 15.62
CA GLN A 147 6.09 -7.75 16.98
C GLN A 147 5.03 -8.75 17.44
N PHE A 148 5.22 -9.35 18.61
CA PHE A 148 4.32 -10.39 19.11
C PHE A 148 3.35 -9.79 20.13
N PHE A 149 2.05 -9.84 19.83
CA PHE A 149 1.01 -9.23 20.65
C PHE A 149 0.22 -10.27 21.44
N GLY A 150 -0.11 -9.93 22.69
CA GLY A 150 -0.75 -10.83 23.63
C GLY A 150 0.19 -11.91 24.18
N ASN A 151 -0.28 -12.66 25.17
CA ASN A 151 0.45 -13.79 25.73
C ASN A 151 -0.10 -15.09 25.13
N ALA A 152 0.77 -15.90 24.53
CA ALA A 152 0.44 -17.19 23.95
C ALA A 152 1.26 -18.29 24.66
N GLU A 153 0.59 -19.06 25.53
CA GLU A 153 1.23 -20.21 26.19
C GLU A 153 1.67 -21.25 25.14
N GLY A 154 2.93 -21.67 25.17
CA GLY A 154 3.46 -22.59 24.15
C GLY A 154 3.76 -21.93 22.80
N LYS A 155 3.62 -20.60 22.67
CA LYS A 155 3.94 -19.79 21.48
C LYS A 155 3.03 -20.05 20.28
N ASP A 156 1.76 -20.38 20.50
CA ASP A 156 0.73 -20.52 19.45
C ASP A 156 0.20 -19.15 18.97
N TYR A 157 1.07 -18.37 18.33
CA TYR A 157 0.67 -17.12 17.69
C TYR A 157 -0.03 -17.36 16.36
N TYR A 158 -0.98 -16.48 16.04
CA TYR A 158 -1.74 -16.46 14.81
C TYR A 158 -1.41 -15.18 14.03
N GLY A 159 -1.42 -15.27 12.71
CA GLY A 159 -1.40 -14.11 11.81
C GLY A 159 -2.59 -14.19 10.86
N VAL A 160 -3.14 -13.05 10.47
CA VAL A 160 -4.27 -12.97 9.54
C VAL A 160 -3.88 -12.07 8.38
N GLU A 161 -4.14 -12.54 7.16
CA GLU A 161 -4.06 -11.74 5.94
C GLU A 161 -5.50 -11.65 5.39
N LEU A 162 -6.02 -10.44 5.20
CA LEU A 162 -7.35 -10.20 4.67
C LEU A 162 -7.25 -9.31 3.43
N GLU A 163 -7.61 -9.86 2.29
CA GLU A 163 -7.67 -9.13 1.02
C GLU A 163 -8.99 -8.35 0.91
N VAL A 164 -8.91 -7.08 0.51
CA VAL A 164 -10.06 -6.19 0.27
C VAL A 164 -9.91 -5.48 -1.08
N ASP A 165 -11.01 -5.32 -1.80
CA ASP A 165 -11.05 -4.84 -3.20
C ASP A 165 -12.33 -3.99 -3.42
N LEU A 166 -12.22 -2.90 -4.18
CA LEU A 166 -13.32 -1.99 -4.51
C LEU A 166 -14.07 -2.37 -5.79
N GLY A 167 -13.56 -3.30 -6.58
CA GLY A 167 -14.10 -3.66 -7.89
C GLY A 167 -13.71 -2.63 -8.95
N ASP A 168 -14.70 -1.93 -9.50
CA ASP A 168 -14.50 -0.91 -10.55
C ASP A 168 -14.65 0.53 -10.00
N ASP A 169 -14.81 0.69 -8.68
CA ASP A 169 -15.01 1.98 -8.01
C ASP A 169 -13.66 2.54 -7.53
N TYR A 170 -13.32 3.77 -7.92
CA TYR A 170 -12.07 4.42 -7.49
C TYR A 170 -12.21 5.05 -6.10
N ASN A 171 -11.30 4.71 -5.17
CA ASN A 171 -11.12 5.41 -3.90
C ASN A 171 -9.61 5.51 -3.59
N ASN A 172 -9.22 6.49 -2.80
CA ASN A 172 -7.82 6.60 -2.37
C ASN A 172 -7.53 5.53 -1.30
N HIS A 173 -6.90 4.42 -1.70
CA HIS A 173 -6.57 3.32 -0.79
C HIS A 173 -5.69 3.77 0.39
N GLU A 174 -4.77 4.70 0.16
CA GLU A 174 -3.87 5.22 1.20
C GLU A 174 -4.63 6.01 2.27
N ASP A 175 -5.63 6.81 1.91
CA ASP A 175 -6.47 7.53 2.88
C ASP A 175 -7.30 6.55 3.72
N VAL A 176 -7.81 5.49 3.09
CA VAL A 176 -8.55 4.44 3.79
C VAL A 176 -7.63 3.66 4.72
N ALA A 177 -6.45 3.23 4.25
CA ALA A 177 -5.45 2.55 5.07
C ALA A 177 -5.00 3.44 6.26
N SER A 178 -4.78 4.73 6.03
CA SER A 178 -4.50 5.75 7.07
C SER A 178 -5.60 5.77 8.13
N SER A 179 -6.87 5.78 7.71
CA SER A 179 -8.00 5.76 8.65
C SER A 179 -8.05 4.45 9.46
N LEU A 180 -7.64 3.33 8.84
CA LEU A 180 -7.63 2.02 9.47
C LEU A 180 -6.51 1.87 10.50
N GLU A 181 -5.34 2.50 10.30
CA GLU A 181 -4.27 2.53 11.31
C GLU A 181 -4.78 3.06 12.65
N GLY A 182 -5.70 4.04 12.63
CA GLY A 182 -6.32 4.61 13.81
C GLY A 182 -7.10 3.61 14.69
N TRP A 183 -7.44 2.43 14.15
CA TRP A 183 -8.08 1.34 14.90
C TRP A 183 -7.07 0.39 15.56
N THR A 184 -5.79 0.60 15.33
CA THR A 184 -4.71 -0.30 15.77
C THR A 184 -3.72 0.47 16.63
N SER A 185 -2.92 -0.26 17.39
CA SER A 185 -1.75 0.20 18.13
C SER A 185 -0.47 -0.41 17.56
N GLY A 186 -0.43 -0.63 16.24
CA GLY A 186 0.68 -1.24 15.51
C GLY A 186 0.55 -2.76 15.31
N GLU A 187 -0.61 -3.36 15.59
CA GLU A 187 -0.85 -4.78 15.34
C GLU A 187 -1.00 -5.11 13.86
N LEU A 188 -1.31 -4.14 12.99
CA LEU A 188 -1.58 -4.36 11.57
C LEU A 188 -0.65 -3.52 10.69
N TYR A 189 -0.48 -3.98 9.46
CA TYR A 189 0.19 -3.26 8.38
C TYR A 189 -0.48 -3.63 7.06
N PHE A 190 -0.27 -2.80 6.03
CA PHE A 190 -0.96 -2.93 4.75
C PHE A 190 0.03 -3.20 3.63
N LYS A 191 -0.41 -3.99 2.66
CA LYS A 191 0.40 -4.32 1.49
C LYS A 191 -0.39 -4.31 0.21
N GLU A 192 0.28 -4.00 -0.88
CA GLU A 192 -0.23 -4.31 -2.21
C GLU A 192 -0.26 -5.83 -2.42
N ASP A 193 -1.30 -6.30 -3.10
CA ASP A 193 -1.34 -7.64 -3.66
C ASP A 193 -1.66 -7.57 -5.15
N GLY A 194 -0.69 -7.98 -5.96
CA GLY A 194 -0.84 -8.02 -7.42
C GLY A 194 -1.87 -9.04 -7.93
N SER A 195 -2.53 -9.78 -7.04
CA SER A 195 -3.68 -10.62 -7.37
C SER A 195 -5.03 -9.89 -7.34
N LEU A 196 -5.07 -8.68 -6.75
CA LEU A 196 -6.25 -7.82 -6.65
C LEU A 196 -6.36 -6.90 -7.86
N ASN A 197 -7.58 -6.45 -8.17
CA ASN A 197 -7.79 -5.51 -9.27
C ASN A 197 -7.60 -4.07 -8.79
N ASP A 198 -8.25 -3.71 -7.68
CA ASP A 198 -8.23 -2.36 -7.11
C ASP A 198 -8.43 -2.47 -5.58
N GLY A 199 -7.34 -2.72 -4.85
CA GLY A 199 -7.41 -3.10 -3.44
C GLY A 199 -6.05 -3.31 -2.76
N PHE A 200 -6.10 -3.77 -1.51
CA PHE A 200 -4.92 -4.04 -0.70
C PHE A 200 -5.15 -5.19 0.30
N GLU A 201 -4.06 -5.70 0.86
CA GLU A 201 -4.05 -6.69 1.95
C GLU A 201 -3.89 -6.01 3.31
N ILE A 202 -4.73 -6.42 4.26
CA ILE A 202 -4.64 -6.05 5.67
C ILE A 202 -4.01 -7.22 6.41
N ILE A 203 -2.82 -7.02 6.98
CA ILE A 203 -2.05 -8.11 7.56
C ILE A 203 -1.79 -7.82 9.02
N SER A 204 -2.05 -8.82 9.88
CA SER A 204 -1.71 -8.73 11.28
C SER A 204 -0.28 -9.19 11.56
N GLN A 205 0.35 -8.50 12.50
CA GLN A 205 1.45 -9.01 13.28
C GLN A 205 1.04 -10.30 14.02
N PRO A 206 2.00 -11.14 14.44
CA PRO A 206 1.70 -12.33 15.22
C PRO A 206 1.00 -12.00 16.54
N CYS A 207 -0.24 -12.44 16.70
CA CYS A 207 -1.06 -12.17 17.87
C CYS A 207 -1.49 -13.49 18.54
N SER A 208 -1.63 -13.50 19.86
CA SER A 208 -2.30 -14.63 20.52
C SER A 208 -3.76 -14.71 20.08
N PHE A 209 -4.37 -15.89 20.16
CA PHE A 209 -5.79 -16.06 19.79
C PHE A 209 -6.70 -15.06 20.54
N GLU A 210 -6.52 -14.93 21.85
CA GLU A 210 -7.30 -14.00 22.68
C GLU A 210 -7.11 -12.55 22.24
N HIS A 211 -5.90 -12.19 21.78
CA HIS A 211 -5.62 -10.83 21.30
C HIS A 211 -6.39 -10.52 20.01
N HIS A 212 -6.46 -11.46 19.06
CA HIS A 212 -7.32 -11.31 17.88
C HIS A 212 -8.81 -11.19 18.25
N MET A 213 -9.27 -11.94 19.25
CA MET A 213 -10.70 -11.97 19.59
C MET A 213 -11.17 -10.73 20.34
N ASN A 214 -10.31 -10.17 21.19
CA ASN A 214 -10.71 -9.21 22.23
C ASN A 214 -9.98 -7.85 22.18
N ASN A 215 -8.79 -7.77 21.56
CA ASN A 215 -7.97 -6.54 21.59
C ASN A 215 -8.00 -5.79 20.26
N ILE A 216 -7.82 -6.50 19.14
CA ILE A 216 -7.88 -5.86 17.82
C ILE A 216 -9.34 -5.53 17.49
N ASN A 217 -9.62 -4.26 17.16
CA ASN A 217 -10.97 -3.81 16.81
C ASN A 217 -11.36 -4.19 15.37
N TRP A 218 -11.34 -5.48 15.06
CA TRP A 218 -11.78 -6.00 13.76
C TRP A 218 -13.20 -5.55 13.41
N LYS A 219 -14.10 -5.42 14.39
CA LYS A 219 -15.48 -5.02 14.11
C LYS A 219 -15.55 -3.59 13.56
N GLY A 220 -14.81 -2.64 14.16
CA GLY A 220 -14.72 -1.25 13.68
C GLY A 220 -14.15 -1.22 12.26
N MET A 221 -12.95 -1.77 12.09
CA MET A 221 -12.27 -1.80 10.80
C MET A 221 -13.10 -2.43 9.66
N LEU A 222 -13.68 -3.61 9.89
CA LEU A 222 -14.49 -4.28 8.88
C LEU A 222 -15.81 -3.55 8.57
N ASN A 223 -16.30 -2.70 9.49
CA ASN A 223 -17.45 -1.83 9.21
C ASN A 223 -17.02 -0.61 8.39
N ASP A 224 -15.88 0.00 8.70
CA ASP A 224 -15.37 1.16 7.98
C ASP A 224 -15.04 0.80 6.54
N LEU A 225 -14.35 -0.33 6.31
CA LEU A 225 -14.15 -0.87 4.96
C LEU A 225 -15.47 -1.03 4.19
N ARG A 226 -16.54 -1.51 4.85
CA ARG A 226 -17.86 -1.64 4.22
C ARG A 226 -18.50 -0.29 3.92
N ASN A 227 -18.27 0.73 4.75
CA ASN A 227 -18.78 2.08 4.54
C ASN A 227 -18.04 2.78 3.39
N GLU A 228 -16.74 2.51 3.25
CA GLU A 228 -15.88 2.96 2.15
C GLU A 228 -16.08 2.18 0.84
N GLY A 229 -17.03 1.23 0.81
CA GLY A 229 -17.42 0.50 -0.40
C GLY A 229 -16.64 -0.80 -0.68
N TYR A 230 -15.61 -1.12 0.12
CA TYR A 230 -14.79 -2.31 -0.08
C TYR A 230 -15.61 -3.59 0.04
N ARG A 231 -15.15 -4.58 -0.73
CA ARG A 231 -15.65 -5.95 -0.74
C ARG A 231 -14.47 -6.88 -0.50
N SER A 232 -14.79 -8.08 -0.02
CA SER A 232 -13.78 -9.14 0.20
C SER A 232 -14.33 -10.53 -0.18
N HIS A 233 -15.63 -10.61 -0.50
CA HIS A 233 -16.23 -11.86 -0.96
C HIS A 233 -16.75 -11.75 -2.40
N ASP A 234 -17.21 -10.59 -2.85
CA ASP A 234 -17.96 -10.47 -4.11
C ASP A 234 -17.11 -10.37 -5.38
N VAL A 235 -15.83 -10.00 -5.29
CA VAL A 235 -14.90 -9.89 -6.44
C VAL A 235 -14.26 -11.23 -6.87
N GLY A 236 -14.49 -12.31 -6.11
CA GLY A 236 -14.12 -13.68 -6.51
C GLY A 236 -12.65 -14.07 -6.30
N THR A 237 -11.72 -13.11 -6.24
CA THR A 237 -10.29 -13.31 -5.95
C THR A 237 -9.99 -13.30 -4.46
N CYS A 238 -10.53 -12.33 -3.73
CA CYS A 238 -10.21 -12.08 -2.32
C CYS A 238 -10.29 -13.29 -1.39
N GLY A 239 -9.22 -13.50 -0.63
CA GLY A 239 -9.04 -14.50 0.42
C GLY A 239 -9.01 -13.94 1.84
N ILE A 240 -9.08 -14.86 2.79
CA ILE A 240 -8.56 -14.63 4.14
C ILE A 240 -7.61 -15.79 4.45
N HIS A 241 -6.36 -15.47 4.74
CA HIS A 241 -5.36 -16.45 5.17
C HIS A 241 -5.17 -16.37 6.67
N VAL A 242 -4.99 -17.54 7.29
CA VAL A 242 -4.67 -17.62 8.71
C VAL A 242 -3.39 -18.43 8.88
N HIS A 243 -2.40 -17.80 9.47
CA HIS A 243 -1.13 -18.41 9.83
C HIS A 243 -1.18 -18.87 11.27
N ILE A 244 -0.65 -20.06 11.55
CA ILE A 244 -0.34 -20.51 12.91
C ILE A 244 1.16 -20.70 13.01
N SER A 245 1.77 -20.24 14.10
CA SER A 245 3.17 -20.52 14.37
C SER A 245 3.43 -22.04 14.37
N ARG A 246 4.53 -22.49 13.77
CA ARG A 246 4.93 -23.91 13.81
C ARG A 246 5.15 -24.39 15.25
N LYS A 247 5.63 -23.51 16.14
CA LYS A 247 5.77 -23.81 17.58
C LYS A 247 4.42 -24.07 18.27
N GLY A 248 3.34 -23.55 17.69
CA GLY A 248 1.99 -23.92 18.06
C GLY A 248 1.69 -25.40 17.84
N PHE A 249 2.42 -26.15 17.03
CA PHE A 249 2.17 -27.59 16.84
C PHE A 249 3.06 -28.49 17.70
N GLY A 250 4.03 -27.94 18.43
CA GLY A 250 4.97 -28.74 19.22
C GLY A 250 6.26 -28.00 19.54
N GLN A 251 6.98 -28.44 20.57
CA GLN A 251 8.25 -27.85 20.98
C GLN A 251 9.42 -28.39 20.17
N THR A 252 9.32 -29.62 19.67
CA THR A 252 10.33 -30.25 18.80
C THR A 252 9.87 -30.32 17.34
N PHE A 253 10.81 -30.46 16.39
CA PHE A 253 10.46 -30.63 14.97
C PHE A 253 9.63 -31.89 14.73
N ASP A 254 9.90 -32.99 15.45
CA ASP A 254 9.14 -34.24 15.31
C ASP A 254 7.69 -34.08 15.80
N GLU A 255 7.47 -33.37 16.91
CA GLU A 255 6.12 -33.04 17.40
C GLU A 255 5.37 -32.15 16.42
N GLN A 256 6.06 -31.15 15.86
CA GLN A 256 5.48 -30.26 14.85
C GLN A 256 5.07 -31.03 13.61
N ASP A 257 5.97 -31.83 13.05
CA ASP A 257 5.69 -32.65 11.87
C ASP A 257 4.55 -33.65 12.14
N LEU A 258 4.53 -34.28 13.31
CA LEU A 258 3.46 -35.19 13.72
C LEU A 258 2.10 -34.49 13.74
N ASN A 259 1.99 -33.33 14.38
CA ASN A 259 0.70 -32.65 14.52
C ASN A 259 0.29 -31.91 13.24
N ILE A 260 1.23 -31.42 12.43
CA ILE A 260 0.96 -30.90 11.08
C ILE A 260 0.49 -32.02 10.15
N MET A 261 1.08 -33.20 10.23
CA MET A 261 0.65 -34.38 9.48
C MET A 261 -0.80 -34.76 9.82
N LYS A 262 -1.16 -34.78 11.10
CA LYS A 262 -2.55 -34.98 11.55
C LYS A 262 -3.50 -33.90 11.03
N LEU A 263 -3.05 -32.64 10.99
CA LEU A 263 -3.83 -31.53 10.41
C LEU A 263 -4.11 -31.74 8.93
N LEU A 264 -3.07 -32.04 8.15
CA LEU A 264 -3.21 -32.35 6.72
C LEU A 264 -4.20 -33.51 6.53
N PHE A 265 -4.06 -34.57 7.32
CA PHE A 265 -4.96 -35.72 7.26
C PHE A 265 -6.42 -35.32 7.50
N ILE A 266 -6.73 -34.59 8.58
CA ILE A 266 -8.11 -34.19 8.89
C ILE A 266 -8.70 -33.26 7.83
N VAL A 267 -7.91 -32.30 7.33
CA VAL A 267 -8.34 -31.38 6.27
C VAL A 267 -8.66 -32.14 4.98
N GLU A 268 -7.81 -33.08 4.57
CA GLU A 268 -8.00 -33.87 3.34
C GLU A 268 -9.10 -34.92 3.48
N ARG A 269 -9.20 -35.57 4.65
CA ARG A 269 -10.21 -36.59 4.96
C ARG A 269 -11.61 -36.02 4.97
N HIS A 270 -11.79 -34.78 5.41
CA HIS A 270 -13.06 -34.08 5.46
C HIS A 270 -13.11 -32.90 4.48
N TRP A 271 -12.48 -33.07 3.31
CA TRP A 271 -12.35 -32.01 2.31
C TRP A 271 -13.68 -31.37 1.92
N ASP A 272 -14.74 -32.16 1.75
CA ASP A 272 -16.08 -31.67 1.42
C ASP A 272 -16.61 -30.67 2.47
N LYS A 273 -16.23 -30.85 3.74
CA LYS A 273 -16.57 -29.96 4.85
C LYS A 273 -15.68 -28.71 4.87
N MET A 274 -14.43 -28.82 4.44
CA MET A 274 -13.53 -27.69 4.22
C MET A 274 -14.02 -26.79 3.08
N VAL A 275 -14.46 -27.39 1.97
CA VAL A 275 -15.14 -26.71 0.85
C VAL A 275 -16.42 -26.03 1.33
N ALA A 276 -17.22 -26.72 2.14
CA ALA A 276 -18.40 -26.11 2.74
C ALA A 276 -18.03 -24.93 3.65
N PHE A 277 -17.03 -25.05 4.53
CA PHE A 277 -16.65 -23.96 5.43
C PHE A 277 -16.10 -22.72 4.67
N SER A 278 -15.30 -22.96 3.63
CA SER A 278 -14.55 -21.92 2.91
C SER A 278 -15.39 -20.92 2.12
N ARG A 279 -16.64 -21.28 1.77
CA ARG A 279 -17.48 -20.56 0.80
C ARG A 279 -16.89 -20.50 -0.62
N ARG A 280 -15.97 -21.39 -0.94
CA ARG A 280 -15.43 -21.61 -2.29
C ARG A 280 -15.98 -22.91 -2.86
N THR A 281 -16.07 -22.98 -4.18
CA THR A 281 -16.28 -24.24 -4.91
C THR A 281 -14.95 -24.97 -5.07
N GLU A 282 -14.97 -26.29 -5.32
CA GLU A 282 -13.74 -27.05 -5.60
C GLU A 282 -12.96 -26.45 -6.78
N ARG A 283 -13.65 -26.09 -7.86
CA ARG A 283 -13.03 -25.41 -9.02
C ARG A 283 -12.28 -24.12 -8.62
N GLN A 284 -12.83 -23.33 -7.69
CA GLN A 284 -12.16 -22.13 -7.22
C GLN A 284 -10.94 -22.46 -6.35
N LEU A 285 -11.02 -23.52 -5.54
CA LEU A 285 -9.90 -23.98 -4.72
C LEU A 285 -8.77 -24.54 -5.57
N ASP A 286 -9.07 -25.23 -6.68
CA ASP A 286 -8.04 -25.79 -7.57
C ASP A 286 -7.08 -24.74 -8.15
N SER A 287 -7.50 -23.48 -8.22
CA SER A 287 -6.67 -22.37 -8.72
C SER A 287 -5.77 -21.74 -7.64
N TRP A 288 -6.17 -21.78 -6.36
CA TRP A 288 -5.57 -20.91 -5.33
C TRP A 288 -5.20 -21.63 -4.02
N ALA A 289 -5.85 -22.76 -3.73
CA ALA A 289 -5.78 -23.50 -2.48
C ALA A 289 -6.12 -24.99 -2.68
N LYS A 290 -5.31 -25.68 -3.48
CA LYS A 290 -5.52 -27.08 -3.88
C LYS A 290 -5.55 -28.08 -2.72
N SER A 291 -6.24 -29.19 -2.95
CA SER A 291 -6.12 -30.42 -2.15
C SER A 291 -4.92 -31.23 -2.63
N TYR A 292 -4.08 -31.66 -1.70
CA TYR A 292 -2.95 -32.55 -1.97
C TYR A 292 -3.41 -33.91 -2.50
N VAL A 293 -4.49 -34.45 -1.92
CA VAL A 293 -5.03 -35.76 -2.29
C VAL A 293 -5.61 -35.73 -3.71
N ALA A 294 -6.36 -34.67 -4.05
CA ALA A 294 -6.89 -34.51 -5.40
C ALA A 294 -5.78 -34.28 -6.44
N ASP A 295 -4.82 -33.39 -6.17
CA ASP A 295 -3.75 -33.04 -7.13
C ASP A 295 -2.79 -34.22 -7.37
N SER A 296 -2.55 -35.04 -6.34
CA SER A 296 -1.67 -36.22 -6.42
C SER A 296 -2.37 -37.50 -6.91
N GLY A 297 -3.68 -37.47 -7.14
CA GLY A 297 -4.48 -38.64 -7.52
C GLY A 297 -4.61 -39.71 -6.43
N MET A 298 -4.39 -39.34 -5.17
CA MET A 298 -4.54 -40.23 -4.01
C MET A 298 -6.03 -40.49 -3.71
N SER A 299 -6.33 -41.62 -3.05
CA SER A 299 -7.69 -41.88 -2.56
C SER A 299 -7.91 -41.26 -1.18
N ARG A 300 -8.99 -40.48 -1.02
CA ARG A 300 -9.42 -39.96 0.29
C ARG A 300 -9.84 -41.05 1.27
N GLU A 301 -10.10 -42.27 0.78
CA GLU A 301 -10.40 -43.45 1.62
C GLU A 301 -9.16 -44.08 2.25
N VAL A 302 -8.01 -43.93 1.58
CA VAL A 302 -6.73 -44.53 2.00
C VAL A 302 -5.65 -43.46 1.88
N ILE A 303 -5.61 -42.56 2.86
CA ILE A 303 -4.59 -41.50 2.94
C ILE A 303 -3.43 -42.04 3.78
N CYS A 304 -2.23 -42.10 3.20
CA CYS A 304 -1.00 -42.31 3.96
C CYS A 304 -0.53 -40.96 4.49
N GLU A 305 -0.65 -40.72 5.80
CA GLU A 305 -0.39 -39.40 6.39
C GLU A 305 1.08 -38.98 6.24
N ARG A 306 1.99 -39.96 6.33
CA ARG A 306 3.43 -39.71 6.12
C ARG A 306 3.72 -39.27 4.69
N GLU A 307 3.15 -39.93 3.71
CA GLU A 307 3.32 -39.57 2.30
C GLU A 307 2.70 -38.19 2.01
N LEU A 308 1.54 -37.91 2.61
CA LEU A 308 0.88 -36.61 2.54
C LEU A 308 1.76 -35.48 3.09
N LEU A 309 2.40 -35.67 4.25
CA LEU A 309 3.33 -34.70 4.82
C LEU A 309 4.54 -34.45 3.91
N GLU A 310 5.15 -35.51 3.38
CA GLU A 310 6.33 -35.39 2.51
C GLU A 310 5.99 -34.68 1.19
N THR A 311 4.84 -34.99 0.61
CA THR A 311 4.28 -34.25 -0.54
C THR A 311 4.08 -32.78 -0.20
N ALA A 312 3.45 -32.49 0.94
CA ALA A 312 3.15 -31.12 1.35
C ALA A 312 4.41 -30.27 1.61
N LYS A 313 5.48 -30.86 2.16
CA LYS A 313 6.77 -30.18 2.35
C LYS A 313 7.47 -29.82 1.04
N CYS A 314 7.24 -30.59 -0.02
CA CYS A 314 7.86 -30.39 -1.33
C CYS A 314 6.99 -29.56 -2.29
N ALA A 315 5.75 -29.26 -1.92
CA ALA A 315 4.79 -28.56 -2.76
C ALA A 315 5.00 -27.04 -2.77
N GLY A 316 4.43 -26.36 -3.76
CA GLY A 316 4.38 -24.90 -3.81
C GLY A 316 3.31 -24.30 -2.89
N ARG A 317 3.14 -22.98 -2.94
CA ARG A 317 2.27 -22.24 -2.01
C ARG A 317 0.76 -22.43 -2.19
N TYR A 318 0.31 -22.81 -3.39
CA TYR A 318 -1.11 -22.82 -3.77
C TYR A 318 -1.88 -24.06 -3.30
N TYR A 319 -1.74 -24.40 -2.02
CA TYR A 319 -2.45 -25.50 -1.36
C TYR A 319 -3.24 -24.98 -0.17
N ALA A 320 -4.35 -25.65 0.16
CA ALA A 320 -5.23 -25.24 1.25
C ALA A 320 -4.51 -25.09 2.59
N ILE A 321 -3.52 -25.95 2.83
CA ILE A 321 -2.57 -25.85 3.94
C ILE A 321 -1.18 -25.68 3.35
N ASN A 322 -0.64 -24.47 3.37
CA ASN A 322 0.68 -24.15 2.83
C ASN A 322 1.75 -24.30 3.92
N LEU A 323 2.79 -25.10 3.62
CA LEU A 323 3.93 -25.38 4.49
C LEU A 323 5.22 -24.66 4.10
N ASN A 324 5.23 -23.86 3.02
CA ASN A 324 6.43 -23.17 2.54
C ASN A 324 6.94 -22.10 3.52
N ASN A 325 6.07 -21.56 4.36
CA ASN A 325 6.47 -20.59 5.37
C ASN A 325 7.36 -21.24 6.43
N ARG A 326 8.56 -20.67 6.62
CA ARG A 326 9.59 -21.22 7.52
C ARG A 326 9.10 -21.34 8.97
N SER A 327 8.29 -20.38 9.42
CA SER A 327 7.91 -20.24 10.83
C SER A 327 6.43 -20.48 11.10
N THR A 328 5.60 -20.60 10.07
CA THR A 328 4.15 -20.74 10.18
C THR A 328 3.62 -21.85 9.29
N VAL A 329 2.41 -22.32 9.61
CA VAL A 329 1.55 -23.13 8.75
C VAL A 329 0.39 -22.25 8.36
N GLU A 330 0.10 -22.14 7.07
CA GLU A 330 -0.86 -21.18 6.53
C GLU A 330 -2.09 -21.89 5.99
N PHE A 331 -3.27 -21.41 6.37
CA PHE A 331 -4.56 -21.83 5.84
C PHE A 331 -5.00 -20.86 4.76
N ARG A 332 -5.10 -21.34 3.50
CA ARG A 332 -5.39 -20.51 2.32
C ARG A 332 -6.79 -20.67 1.73
N LEU A 333 -7.55 -21.63 2.25
CA LEU A 333 -8.79 -22.07 1.61
C LEU A 333 -9.95 -21.07 1.68
N PHE A 334 -9.93 -20.14 2.62
CA PHE A 334 -11.12 -19.36 2.95
C PHE A 334 -11.35 -18.23 1.93
N ARG A 335 -12.60 -18.02 1.54
CA ARG A 335 -13.02 -16.80 0.84
C ARG A 335 -12.91 -15.61 1.80
N GLY A 336 -12.55 -14.44 1.30
CA GLY A 336 -12.50 -13.21 2.10
C GLY A 336 -13.87 -12.82 2.68
N THR A 337 -13.88 -11.93 3.67
CA THR A 337 -15.09 -11.50 4.37
C THR A 337 -14.92 -10.19 5.10
N LEU A 338 -15.94 -9.34 5.03
CA LEU A 338 -16.09 -8.20 5.93
C LEU A 338 -17.12 -8.45 7.03
N ASN A 339 -17.78 -9.61 7.06
CA ASN A 339 -18.68 -9.97 8.15
C ASN A 339 -17.88 -10.43 9.38
N ILE A 340 -18.01 -9.70 10.50
CA ILE A 340 -17.26 -9.98 11.73
C ILE A 340 -17.50 -11.39 12.29
N ASN A 341 -18.73 -11.93 12.16
CA ASN A 341 -19.01 -13.27 12.66
C ASN A 341 -18.27 -14.31 11.83
N THR A 342 -18.29 -14.18 10.50
CA THR A 342 -17.54 -15.09 9.63
C THR A 342 -16.03 -14.94 9.82
N PHE A 343 -15.54 -13.71 9.95
CA PHE A 343 -14.12 -13.44 10.21
C PHE A 343 -13.64 -14.14 11.50
N LYS A 344 -14.35 -13.94 12.62
CA LYS A 344 -14.04 -14.60 13.89
C LYS A 344 -14.18 -16.12 13.81
N ALA A 345 -15.24 -16.61 13.17
CA ALA A 345 -15.45 -18.04 12.97
C ALA A 345 -14.29 -18.70 12.23
N THR A 346 -13.68 -18.02 11.25
CA THR A 346 -12.50 -18.52 10.53
C THR A 346 -11.31 -18.73 11.46
N ILE A 347 -10.96 -17.73 12.28
CA ILE A 347 -9.83 -17.84 13.22
C ILE A 347 -10.12 -18.90 14.29
N GLN A 348 -11.36 -18.94 14.81
CA GLN A 348 -11.81 -19.94 15.78
C GLN A 348 -11.74 -21.37 15.22
N PHE A 349 -12.13 -21.57 13.96
CA PHE A 349 -12.05 -22.87 13.29
C PHE A 349 -10.60 -23.34 13.17
N VAL A 350 -9.71 -22.46 12.73
CA VAL A 350 -8.28 -22.75 12.58
C VAL A 350 -7.64 -23.12 13.92
N LYS A 351 -7.92 -22.35 14.98
CA LYS A 351 -7.49 -22.70 16.34
C LYS A 351 -8.04 -24.05 16.79
N ALA A 352 -9.34 -24.29 16.63
CA ALA A 352 -9.97 -25.53 17.06
C ALA A 352 -9.44 -26.76 16.30
N LEU A 353 -9.11 -26.64 15.01
CA LEU A 353 -8.45 -27.72 14.27
C LEU A 353 -7.03 -27.97 14.77
N ARG A 354 -6.27 -26.92 15.11
CA ARG A 354 -4.93 -27.07 15.73
C ARG A 354 -5.04 -27.79 17.07
N ASP A 355 -6.00 -27.41 17.91
CA ASP A 355 -6.19 -28.01 19.22
C ASP A 355 -6.63 -29.49 19.08
N LEU A 356 -7.52 -29.79 18.14
CA LEU A 356 -7.95 -31.16 17.82
C LEU A 356 -6.77 -32.09 17.51
N VAL A 357 -5.83 -31.65 16.67
CA VAL A 357 -4.72 -32.52 16.23
C VAL A 357 -3.66 -32.73 17.32
N ILE A 358 -3.63 -31.85 18.32
CA ILE A 358 -2.78 -31.99 19.49
C ILE A 358 -3.42 -32.93 20.52
N ASP A 359 -4.73 -32.80 20.71
CA ASP A 359 -5.47 -33.55 21.73
C ASP A 359 -5.64 -35.05 21.38
N TYR A 360 -5.61 -35.39 20.09
CA TYR A 360 -5.89 -36.75 19.62
C TYR A 360 -4.68 -37.41 18.93
N SER A 361 -4.59 -38.74 19.07
CA SER A 361 -3.63 -39.56 18.35
C SER A 361 -4.01 -39.72 16.87
N ILE A 362 -3.08 -40.19 16.04
CA ILE A 362 -3.38 -40.46 14.62
C ILE A 362 -4.47 -41.53 14.52
N GLU A 363 -4.38 -42.59 15.32
CA GLU A 363 -5.32 -43.72 15.31
C GLU A 363 -6.75 -43.27 15.68
N GLU A 364 -6.87 -42.36 16.65
CA GLU A 364 -8.15 -41.76 17.03
C GLU A 364 -8.72 -40.91 15.89
N LEU A 365 -7.89 -40.08 15.24
CA LEU A 365 -8.31 -39.25 14.12
C LEU A 365 -8.69 -40.08 12.88
N GLN A 366 -7.97 -41.17 12.60
CA GLN A 366 -8.27 -42.09 11.49
C GLN A 366 -9.67 -42.69 11.58
N THR A 367 -10.15 -42.95 12.80
CA THR A 367 -11.48 -43.50 13.07
C THR A 367 -12.54 -42.42 13.30
N MET A 368 -12.14 -41.14 13.35
CA MET A 368 -13.03 -40.02 13.62
C MET A 368 -13.87 -39.68 12.39
N SER A 369 -15.19 -39.74 12.53
CA SER A 369 -16.11 -39.19 11.53
C SER A 369 -16.17 -37.66 11.63
N TRP A 370 -16.69 -36.99 10.59
CA TRP A 370 -16.96 -35.56 10.65
C TRP A 370 -17.84 -35.19 11.85
N ASN A 371 -18.82 -36.02 12.22
CA ASN A 371 -19.68 -35.74 13.37
C ASN A 371 -18.88 -35.73 14.70
N GLY A 372 -17.79 -36.51 14.77
CA GLY A 372 -16.84 -36.46 15.89
C GLY A 372 -16.05 -35.15 15.90
N VAL A 373 -15.53 -34.74 14.73
CA VAL A 373 -14.85 -33.44 14.56
C VAL A 373 -15.78 -32.28 14.91
N ALA A 374 -16.96 -32.20 14.31
CA ALA A 374 -17.95 -31.15 14.56
C ALA A 374 -18.35 -31.08 16.04
N ARG A 375 -18.50 -32.23 16.72
CA ARG A 375 -18.74 -32.26 18.17
C ARG A 375 -17.57 -31.68 18.96
N TYR A 376 -16.33 -31.96 18.57
CA TYR A 376 -15.15 -31.36 19.21
C TYR A 376 -15.12 -29.85 19.00
N LEU A 377 -15.35 -29.38 17.77
CA LEU A 377 -15.40 -27.95 17.43
C LEU A 377 -16.47 -27.23 18.28
N GLU A 378 -17.67 -27.79 18.38
CA GLU A 378 -18.76 -27.18 19.17
C GLU A 378 -18.44 -27.08 20.67
N ARG A 379 -17.74 -28.08 21.21
CA ARG A 379 -17.32 -28.13 22.62
C ARG A 379 -16.30 -27.06 23.00
N GLN A 380 -15.61 -26.46 22.04
CA GLN A 380 -14.71 -25.32 22.31
C GLN A 380 -15.48 -24.08 22.79
N GLY A 381 -16.80 -24.03 22.59
CA GLY A 381 -17.64 -22.94 23.11
C GLY A 381 -17.54 -21.63 22.35
N TYR A 382 -16.94 -21.65 21.15
CA TYR A 382 -16.81 -20.48 20.29
C TYR A 382 -18.15 -20.12 19.61
N GLU A 383 -18.72 -18.98 19.98
CA GLU A 383 -20.07 -18.58 19.55
C GLU A 383 -20.17 -18.40 18.03
N GLU A 384 -19.24 -17.65 17.44
CA GLU A 384 -19.24 -17.35 16.01
C GLU A 384 -19.01 -18.61 15.16
N LEU A 385 -18.07 -19.48 15.57
CA LEU A 385 -17.83 -20.77 14.94
C LEU A 385 -19.07 -21.66 14.99
N ASN A 386 -19.69 -21.83 16.14
CA ASN A 386 -20.85 -22.70 16.30
C ASN A 386 -22.04 -22.22 15.48
N ARG A 387 -22.24 -20.89 15.41
CA ARG A 387 -23.22 -20.27 14.51
C ARG A 387 -22.89 -20.56 13.06
N TYR A 388 -21.63 -20.41 12.67
CA TYR A 388 -21.19 -20.56 11.29
C TYR A 388 -21.26 -22.02 10.80
N LEU A 389 -20.89 -22.99 11.62
CA LEU A 389 -21.04 -24.42 11.30
C LEU A 389 -22.50 -24.78 10.97
N LYS A 390 -23.45 -24.28 11.77
CA LYS A 390 -24.90 -24.45 11.53
C LYS A 390 -25.36 -23.79 10.23
N GLN A 391 -24.91 -22.56 9.97
CA GLN A 391 -25.24 -21.86 8.71
C GLN A 391 -24.72 -22.61 7.48
N ARG A 392 -23.62 -23.35 7.64
CA ARG A 392 -23.00 -24.14 6.58
C ARG A 392 -23.51 -25.58 6.49
N GLY A 393 -24.40 -26.03 7.40
CA GLY A 393 -24.97 -27.37 7.40
C GLY A 393 -23.95 -28.48 7.75
N ILE A 394 -22.88 -28.11 8.45
CA ILE A 394 -21.77 -28.98 8.83
C ILE A 394 -21.59 -29.06 10.36
N GLU A 395 -22.60 -28.64 11.10
CA GLU A 395 -22.71 -28.76 12.55
C GLU A 395 -22.75 -30.22 13.03
N TYR A 396 -22.59 -30.40 14.34
CA TYR A 396 -22.83 -31.70 14.97
C TYR A 396 -24.31 -32.08 14.85
N LYS A 397 -24.58 -33.30 14.39
CA LYS A 397 -25.93 -33.86 14.31
C LYS A 397 -26.09 -34.98 15.33
N ASP A 398 -27.05 -34.83 16.24
CA ASP A 398 -27.35 -35.87 17.20
C ASP A 398 -27.94 -37.08 16.49
N VAL A 399 -27.27 -38.24 16.61
CA VAL A 399 -27.64 -39.49 15.93
C VAL A 399 -29.05 -39.96 16.33
N SER A 400 -29.57 -39.50 17.48
CA SER A 400 -30.95 -39.77 17.93
C SER A 400 -32.05 -39.03 17.14
N THR A 401 -31.70 -37.99 16.37
CA THR A 401 -32.65 -37.20 15.57
C THR A 401 -32.78 -37.67 14.13
N LEU A 402 -31.78 -38.37 13.59
CA LEU A 402 -31.74 -38.85 12.20
C LEU A 402 -32.70 -40.04 11.94
N SER A 403 -33.10 -40.78 12.98
CA SER A 403 -34.06 -41.89 12.84
C SER A 403 -35.52 -41.44 12.70
N TYR A 404 -35.83 -40.16 12.95
CA TYR A 404 -37.21 -39.65 12.86
C TYR A 404 -37.57 -39.06 11.48
N GLU A 405 -36.58 -38.73 10.65
CA GLU A 405 -36.82 -38.18 9.31
C GLU A 405 -37.01 -39.28 8.25
N SER A 406 -36.34 -40.42 8.38
CA SER A 406 -36.53 -41.58 7.47
C SER A 406 -37.93 -42.20 7.56
N ASP A 407 -38.60 -42.06 8.71
CA ASP A 407 -39.93 -42.60 8.96
C ASP A 407 -41.06 -41.67 8.44
N ARG A 408 -40.73 -40.46 7.96
CA ARG A 408 -41.70 -39.53 7.37
C ARG A 408 -41.71 -39.50 5.85
N GLU A 409 -40.67 -39.99 5.18
CA GLU A 409 -40.63 -40.12 3.71
C GLU A 409 -41.27 -41.44 3.21
N THR A 410 -41.69 -42.33 4.12
CA THR A 410 -42.34 -43.60 3.78
C THR A 410 -43.79 -43.72 4.28
N ALA A 411 -44.42 -42.61 4.70
CA ALA A 411 -45.81 -42.56 5.16
C ALA A 411 -46.75 -41.85 4.17
#